data_AF-A0A813X7V8-F1
#
_entry.id   AF-A0A813X7V8-F1
#
_cell.length_a   1.000
_cell.length_b   1.000
_cell.length_c   1.000
_cell.angle_alpha   90.00
_cell.angle_beta   90.00
_cell.angle_gamma   90.00
#
_symmetry.space_group_name_H-M   'P 1'
#
loop_
_entity.id
_entity.type
_entity.pdbx_description
1 polymer ?
#
loop_
_entity_poly.entity_id
_entity_poly.type
_entity_poly.pdbx_seq_one_letter_code
_entity_poly.pdbx_strand_id
1 'polypeptide(L)'
;MKTEISPKKELSSKISKKLNEDEISLREQEINLLKKFDLDLKFGPCLNVKRIDRWNWASRHELNPPEIVKKILEEHPNDVEYAQSLWFQYSSLI
;
A
#
# COMPACT_ATOMS: atom_id res chain seq x y z
N MET A 1 23.69 -29.78 -36.86
CA MET A 1 24.23 -29.44 -35.53
C MET A 1 23.11 -28.79 -34.73
N LYS A 2 22.64 -29.43 -33.66
CA LYS A 2 21.56 -28.90 -32.82
C LYS A 2 22.19 -27.81 -31.95
N THR A 3 21.81 -26.56 -32.16
CA THR A 3 22.23 -25.45 -31.30
C THR A 3 21.48 -25.56 -29.98
N GLU A 4 22.19 -26.06 -28.98
CA GLU A 4 21.75 -26.07 -27.58
C GLU A 4 21.55 -24.63 -27.09
N ILE A 5 20.28 -24.23 -26.98
CA ILE A 5 19.90 -23.03 -26.26
C ILE A 5 20.07 -23.35 -24.77
N SER A 6 21.12 -22.81 -24.17
CA SER A 6 21.43 -22.98 -22.74
C SER A 6 20.26 -22.50 -21.84
N PRO A 7 19.78 -23.32 -20.87
CA PRO A 7 18.56 -23.04 -20.08
C PRO A 7 18.58 -21.79 -19.20
N LYS A 8 19.76 -21.18 -18.98
CA LYS A 8 19.94 -20.14 -17.94
C LYS A 8 19.35 -18.77 -18.29
N LYS A 9 19.18 -18.45 -19.58
CA LYS A 9 18.75 -17.10 -20.02
C LYS A 9 17.22 -16.93 -19.98
N GLU A 10 16.48 -18.01 -20.20
CA GLU A 10 15.01 -18.02 -20.19
C GLU A 10 14.44 -18.14 -18.77
N LEU A 11 15.16 -18.79 -17.85
CA LEU A 11 14.78 -18.89 -16.45
C LEU A 11 14.94 -17.54 -15.72
N SER A 12 16.01 -16.79 -16.01
CA SER A 12 16.27 -15.47 -15.42
C SER A 12 15.19 -14.43 -15.81
N SER A 13 14.75 -14.43 -17.07
CA SER A 13 13.70 -13.52 -17.54
C SER A 13 12.30 -13.91 -17.09
N LYS A 14 12.03 -15.20 -16.85
CA LYS A 14 10.76 -15.68 -16.25
C LYS A 14 10.71 -15.38 -14.75
N ILE A 15 11.83 -15.48 -14.04
CA ILE A 15 11.91 -15.15 -12.61
C ILE A 15 11.68 -13.65 -12.41
N SER A 16 12.34 -12.78 -13.18
CA SER A 16 12.15 -11.34 -13.07
C SER A 16 10.73 -10.88 -13.43
N LYS A 17 10.10 -11.55 -14.42
CA LYS A 17 8.69 -11.33 -14.79
C LYS A 17 7.67 -11.92 -13.80
N LYS A 18 8.08 -12.79 -12.89
CA LYS A 18 7.18 -13.29 -11.85
C LYS A 18 7.28 -12.44 -10.59
N LEU A 19 8.50 -12.05 -10.24
CA LEU A 19 8.77 -11.16 -9.10
C LEU A 19 8.05 -9.82 -9.25
N ASN A 20 8.07 -9.20 -10.42
CA ASN A 20 7.36 -7.93 -10.65
C ASN A 20 5.83 -8.09 -10.62
N GLU A 21 5.27 -9.21 -11.11
CA GLU A 21 3.83 -9.49 -11.05
C GLU A 21 3.37 -9.71 -9.60
N ASP A 22 4.14 -10.47 -8.82
CA ASP A 22 3.87 -10.70 -7.39
C ASP A 22 3.98 -9.38 -6.59
N GLU A 23 4.99 -8.55 -6.88
CA GLU A 23 5.15 -7.22 -6.26
C GLU A 23 4.01 -6.26 -6.62
N ILE A 24 3.57 -6.23 -7.89
CA ILE A 24 2.42 -5.42 -8.31
C ILE A 24 1.14 -5.90 -7.60
N SER A 25 0.95 -7.21 -7.48
CA SER A 25 -0.20 -7.79 -6.79
C SER A 25 -0.23 -7.43 -5.30
N LEU A 26 0.91 -7.50 -4.62
CA LEU A 26 1.04 -7.12 -3.22
C LEU A 26 0.71 -5.64 -3.00
N ARG A 27 1.30 -4.76 -3.83
CA ARG A 27 1.03 -3.32 -3.79
C ARG A 27 -0.46 -3.01 -3.89
N GLU A 28 -1.15 -3.65 -4.83
CA GLU A 28 -2.59 -3.43 -5.02
C GLU A 28 -3.42 -3.87 -3.81
N GLN A 29 -3.04 -4.97 -3.16
CA GLN A 29 -3.68 -5.44 -1.94
C GLN A 29 -3.50 -4.46 -0.77
N GLU A 30 -2.28 -3.96 -0.57
CA GLU A 30 -1.96 -2.97 0.47
C GLU A 30 -2.74 -1.68 0.28
N ILE A 31 -2.71 -1.12 -0.94
CA ILE A 31 -3.46 0.09 -1.27
C ILE A 31 -4.96 -0.11 -1.05
N ASN A 32 -5.52 -1.27 -1.43
CA ASN A 32 -6.93 -1.57 -1.18
C ASN A 32 -7.27 -1.66 0.31
N LEU A 33 -6.36 -2.18 1.13
CA LEU A 33 -6.53 -2.20 2.58
C LEU A 33 -6.52 -0.79 3.18
N LEU A 34 -5.59 0.06 2.73
CA LEU A 34 -5.52 1.47 3.13
C LEU A 34 -6.78 2.23 2.73
N LYS A 35 -7.32 2.00 1.53
CA LYS A 35 -8.59 2.59 1.08
C LYS A 35 -9.77 2.15 1.95
N LYS A 36 -9.83 0.88 2.35
CA LYS A 36 -10.87 0.40 3.29
C LYS A 36 -10.77 1.10 4.64
N PHE A 37 -9.55 1.31 5.13
CA PHE A 37 -9.30 2.11 6.35
C PHE A 37 -9.72 3.58 6.18
N ASP A 38 -9.51 4.17 5.00
CA ASP A 38 -9.95 5.53 4.70
C ASP A 38 -11.47 5.72 4.73
N LEU A 39 -12.22 4.68 4.35
CA LEU A 39 -13.69 4.68 4.33
C LEU A 39 -14.33 4.32 5.68
N ASP A 40 -13.54 3.82 6.64
CA ASP A 40 -14.05 3.46 7.96
C ASP A 40 -14.10 4.69 8.88
N LEU A 41 -15.29 5.31 8.93
CA LEU A 41 -15.56 6.53 9.69
C LEU A 41 -15.34 6.37 11.20
N LYS A 42 -15.27 5.14 11.73
CA LYS A 42 -15.05 4.92 13.16
C LYS A 42 -13.68 5.45 13.60
N PHE A 43 -12.69 5.49 12.71
CA PHE A 43 -11.33 5.97 13.01
C PHE A 43 -11.16 7.49 12.84
N GLY A 44 -12.26 8.21 12.63
CA GLY A 44 -12.27 9.65 12.46
C GLY A 44 -12.17 10.10 11.00
N PRO A 45 -12.29 11.42 10.75
CA PRO A 45 -12.34 11.98 9.41
C PRO A 45 -11.04 11.74 8.65
N CYS A 46 -11.15 11.35 7.38
CA CYS A 46 -9.99 11.09 6.49
C CYS A 46 -9.55 12.34 5.70
N LEU A 47 -10.06 13.53 6.05
CA LEU A 47 -9.78 14.78 5.35
C LEU A 47 -8.55 15.47 5.94
N ASN A 48 -7.59 15.84 5.10
CA ASN A 48 -6.42 16.65 5.44
C ASN A 48 -5.54 16.13 6.58
N VAL A 49 -5.58 14.83 6.82
CA VAL A 49 -4.73 14.12 7.77
C VAL A 49 -4.01 12.98 7.07
N LYS A 50 -2.73 12.76 7.41
CA LYS A 50 -1.99 11.59 6.92
C LYS A 50 -2.59 10.34 7.55
N ARG A 51 -2.52 9.20 6.84
CA ARG A 51 -3.07 7.93 7.35
C ARG A 51 -2.44 7.52 8.68
N ILE A 52 -1.13 7.75 8.86
CA ILE A 52 -0.42 7.39 10.10
C ILE A 52 -0.89 8.23 11.30
N ASP A 53 -1.17 9.51 11.10
CA ASP A 53 -1.66 10.39 12.16
C ASP A 53 -3.06 9.98 12.61
N ARG A 54 -3.92 9.61 11.66
CA ARG A 54 -5.27 9.08 11.94
C ARG A 54 -5.22 7.73 12.64
N TRP A 55 -4.32 6.84 12.22
CA TRP A 55 -4.09 5.57 12.92
C TRP A 55 -3.66 5.81 14.37
N ASN A 56 -2.70 6.71 14.60
CA ASN A 56 -2.23 7.07 15.94
C ASN A 56 -3.35 7.67 16.81
N TRP A 57 -4.18 8.53 16.23
CA TRP A 57 -5.35 9.08 16.93
C TRP A 57 -6.31 7.97 17.34
N ALA A 58 -6.67 7.08 16.42
CA ALA A 58 -7.58 5.98 16.68
C ALA A 58 -7.05 5.00 17.74
N SER A 59 -5.74 4.71 17.70
CA SER A 59 -5.06 3.88 18.71
C SER A 59 -5.10 4.54 20.09
N ARG A 60 -4.82 5.84 20.18
CA ARG A 60 -4.91 6.61 21.44
C ARG A 60 -6.33 6.68 22.02
N HIS A 61 -7.35 6.54 21.18
CA HIS A 61 -8.76 6.53 21.58
C HIS A 61 -9.32 5.12 21.75
N GLU A 62 -8.45 4.10 21.79
CA GLU A 62 -8.83 2.69 22.05
C GLU A 62 -9.83 2.13 21.01
N LEU A 63 -9.83 2.69 19.80
CA LEU A 63 -10.72 2.27 18.71
C LEU A 63 -10.22 1.02 17.97
N ASN A 64 -9.06 0.48 18.39
CA ASN A 64 -8.42 -0.71 17.85
C ASN A 64 -8.26 -0.67 16.32
N PRO A 65 -7.54 0.32 15.76
CA PRO A 65 -7.24 0.32 14.34
C PRO A 65 -6.37 -0.89 13.94
N PRO A 66 -6.47 -1.43 12.71
CA PRO A 66 -5.75 -2.64 12.32
C PRO A 66 -4.23 -2.41 12.33
N GLU A 67 -3.46 -3.26 12.99
CA GLU A 67 -1.99 -3.12 13.07
C GLU A 67 -1.31 -3.25 11.70
N ILE A 68 -1.88 -4.06 10.81
CA ILE A 68 -1.40 -4.22 9.44
C ILE A 68 -1.38 -2.88 8.67
N VAL A 69 -2.32 -1.98 8.95
CA VAL A 69 -2.35 -0.65 8.33
C VAL A 69 -1.12 0.15 8.77
N LYS A 70 -0.79 0.15 10.07
CA LYS A 70 0.40 0.82 10.58
C LYS A 70 1.68 0.25 9.97
N LYS A 71 1.79 -1.08 9.93
CA LYS A 71 2.95 -1.76 9.35
C LYS A 71 3.19 -1.32 7.90
N ILE A 72 2.14 -1.35 7.07
CA ILE A 72 2.21 -0.88 5.67
C ILE A 72 2.65 0.59 5.60
N LEU A 73 2.15 1.45 6.48
CA LEU A 73 2.52 2.87 6.49
C LEU A 73 3.96 3.12 6.94
N GLU A 74 4.48 2.30 7.85
CA GLU A 74 5.87 2.35 8.31
C GLU A 74 6.86 1.79 7.28
N GLU A 75 6.44 0.82 6.46
CA GLU A 75 7.23 0.29 5.33
C GLU A 75 7.35 1.31 4.18
N HIS A 76 6.35 2.20 4.03
CA HIS A 76 6.27 3.17 2.93
C HIS A 76 6.12 4.64 3.40
N PRO A 77 7.02 5.18 4.25
CA PRO A 77 6.83 6.48 4.89
C PRO A 77 6.92 7.68 3.93
N ASN A 78 7.60 7.51 2.81
CA ASN A 78 7.83 8.55 1.80
C ASN A 78 6.96 8.37 0.54
N ASP A 79 6.18 7.30 0.45
CA ASP A 79 5.27 7.10 -0.69
C ASP A 79 3.99 7.89 -0.45
N VAL A 80 3.75 8.86 -1.34
CA VAL A 80 2.60 9.76 -1.30
C VAL A 80 1.28 8.99 -1.37
N GLU A 81 1.21 7.93 -2.17
CA GLU A 81 0.00 7.13 -2.35
C GLU A 81 -0.35 6.33 -1.08
N TYR A 82 0.67 5.91 -0.32
CA TYR A 82 0.51 5.23 0.96
C TYR A 82 0.21 6.21 2.10
N ALA A 83 0.88 7.36 2.14
CA ALA A 83 0.76 8.31 3.24
C ALA A 83 -0.54 9.13 3.20
N GLN A 84 -1.04 9.47 2.02
CA GLN A 84 -2.20 10.35 1.84
C GLN A 84 -3.52 9.58 1.89
N SER A 85 -4.52 10.18 2.54
CA SER A 85 -5.89 9.67 2.56
C SER A 85 -6.55 9.83 1.18
N LEU A 86 -7.55 8.99 0.87
CA LEU A 86 -8.24 8.91 -0.43
C LEU A 86 -8.67 10.26 -1.02
N TRP A 87 -9.08 11.20 -0.17
CA TRP A 87 -9.63 12.50 -0.58
C TRP A 87 -8.62 13.65 -0.59
N PHE A 88 -7.34 13.38 -0.35
CA PHE A 88 -6.31 14.42 -0.31
C PHE A 88 -6.28 15.27 -1.59
N GLN A 89 -6.42 14.63 -2.77
CA GLN A 89 -6.44 15.30 -4.06
C GLN A 89 -7.64 16.26 -4.28
N TYR A 90 -8.71 16.10 -3.51
CA TYR A 90 -9.91 16.94 -3.59
C TYR A 90 -9.94 18.01 -2.50
N SER A 91 -8.92 18.08 -1.63
CA SER A 91 -8.86 19.07 -0.55
C SER A 91 -8.84 20.51 -1.04
N SER A 92 -8.44 20.77 -2.29
CA SER A 92 -8.42 22.12 -2.85
C SER A 92 -9.77 22.59 -3.39
N LEU A 93 -10.81 21.75 -3.36
CA LEU A 93 -12.14 22.02 -3.92
C LEU A 93 -13.19 22.40 -2.86
N ILE A 94 -12.79 22.47 -1.60
CA ILE A 94 -13.61 22.79 -0.41
C ILE A 94 -12.93 23.90 0.38
#